data_AF-A0A7T4UR18-F1
#
_entry.id   AF-A0A7T4UR18-F1
#
_cell.length_a   1.000
_cell.length_b   1.000
_cell.length_c   1.000
_cell.angle_alpha   90.00
_cell.angle_beta   90.00
_cell.angle_gamma   90.00
#
_symmetry.space_group_name_H-M   'P 1'
#
loop_
_entity.id
_entity.type
_entity.pdbx_description
1 polymer ?
#
loop_
_entity_poly.entity_id
_entity_poly.type
_entity_poly.pdbx_seq_one_letter_code
_entity_poly.pdbx_strand_id
1 'polypeptide(L)' 'MTAINCKGLSTELVLLRIKQSLMTGTSKQSDTLNVSVSKPCNREQLMESLGRQAAIVQLV' A
#
# COMPACT_ATOMS: atom_id res chain seq x y z
N MET A 1 -1.12 -13.90 0.02
CA MET A 1 -0.09 -12.84 -0.06
C MET A 1 -0.27 -12.07 -1.35
N THR A 2 -0.67 -10.80 -1.26
CA THR A 2 -0.87 -9.90 -2.41
C THR A 2 0.29 -8.91 -2.45
N ALA A 3 0.94 -8.76 -3.59
CA ALA A 3 2.06 -7.84 -3.77
C ALA A 3 1.75 -6.81 -4.87
N ILE A 4 2.04 -5.54 -4.61
CA ILE A 4 1.90 -4.44 -5.55
C ILE A 4 3.28 -3.81 -5.78
N ASN A 5 3.67 -3.68 -7.04
CA ASN A 5 4.85 -2.92 -7.40
C ASN A 5 4.44 -1.49 -7.78
N CYS A 6 4.87 -0.53 -6.97
CA CYS A 6 4.65 0.89 -7.14
C CYS A 6 5.95 1.66 -7.40
N LYS A 7 7.02 0.99 -7.86
CA LYS A 7 8.29 1.64 -8.20
C LYS A 7 8.08 2.66 -9.33
N GLY A 8 8.66 3.85 -9.15
CA GLY A 8 8.57 4.97 -10.10
C GLY A 8 7.27 5.77 -10.04
N LEU A 9 6.32 5.40 -9.17
CA LEU A 9 5.07 6.14 -8.99
C LEU A 9 5.22 7.26 -7.95
N SER A 10 4.43 8.31 -8.10
CA SER A 10 4.25 9.34 -7.07
C SER A 10 3.53 8.77 -5.84
N THR A 11 3.74 9.38 -4.67
CA THR A 11 3.12 8.97 -3.40
C THR A 11 1.60 8.86 -3.50
N GLU A 12 0.94 9.78 -4.23
CA GLU A 12 -0.51 9.78 -4.43
C GLU A 12 -0.98 8.57 -5.24
N LEU A 13 -0.26 8.22 -6.32
CA LEU A 13 -0.57 7.05 -7.14
C LEU A 13 -0.35 5.76 -6.37
N VAL A 14 0.69 5.70 -5.54
CA VAL A 14 0.91 4.57 -4.63
C VAL A 14 -0.27 4.41 -3.67
N LEU A 15 -0.70 5.49 -3.03
CA LEU A 15 -1.81 5.48 -2.09
C LEU A 15 -3.12 5.00 -2.75
N LEU A 16 -3.42 5.51 -3.95
CA LEU A 16 -4.57 5.08 -4.74
C LEU A 16 -4.51 3.58 -5.07
N ARG A 17 -3.34 3.09 -5.50
CA ARG A 17 -3.14 1.67 -5.82
C ARG A 17 -3.38 0.79 -4.59
N ILE A 18 -2.85 1.18 -3.44
CA ILE A 18 -3.02 0.46 -2.17
C ILE A 18 -4.50 0.44 -1.78
N LYS A 19 -5.18 1.59 -1.78
CA LYS A 19 -6.61 1.69 -1.45
C LYS A 19 -7.45 0.83 -2.39
N GLN A 20 -7.17 0.86 -3.69
CA GLN A 20 -7.85 0.03 -4.66
C GLN A 20 -7.65 -1.44 -4.35
N SER A 21 -6.41 -1.89 -4.11
CA SER A 21 -6.14 -3.29 -3.76
C SER A 21 -6.73 -3.72 -2.42
N LEU A 22 -6.87 -2.81 -1.45
CA LEU A 22 -7.58 -3.07 -0.20
C LEU A 22 -9.10 -3.16 -0.41
N MET A 23 -9.67 -2.40 -1.35
CA MET A 23 -11.10 -2.44 -1.70
C MET A 23 -11.47 -3.63 -2.59
N THR A 24 -10.62 -3.96 -3.57
CA THR A 24 -10.82 -5.06 -4.51
C THR A 24 -10.27 -6.38 -3.99
N GLY A 25 -9.47 -6.34 -2.92
CA GLY A 25 -8.99 -7.50 -2.17
C GLY A 25 -10.13 -8.16 -1.44
N THR A 26 -10.98 -8.85 -2.17
CA THR A 26 -12.00 -9.74 -1.62
C THR A 26 -11.30 -10.86 -0.83
N SER A 27 -11.72 -11.03 0.43
CA SER A 27 -11.63 -12.30 1.16
C SER A 27 -10.23 -12.71 1.63
N LYS A 28 -9.74 -12.02 2.67
CA LYS A 28 -9.43 -12.60 3.99
C LYS A 28 -8.76 -11.51 4.81
N GLN A 29 -9.33 -11.23 5.97
CA GLN A 29 -8.95 -10.19 6.94
C GLN A 29 -7.51 -10.33 7.50
N SER A 30 -6.65 -11.15 6.89
CA SER A 30 -5.36 -11.62 7.40
C SER A 30 -4.26 -11.66 6.34
N ASP A 31 -4.52 -11.32 5.07
CA ASP A 31 -3.47 -11.32 4.04
C ASP A 31 -2.73 -9.98 4.02
N THR A 32 -1.47 -9.99 4.42
CA THR A 32 -0.57 -8.83 4.35
C THR A 32 -0.37 -8.38 2.90
N LEU A 33 -0.52 -7.09 2.64
CA LEU A 33 -0.29 -6.44 1.36
C LEU A 33 1.15 -5.92 1.30
N ASN A 34 1.98 -6.53 0.47
CA ASN A 34 3.34 -6.04 0.25
C ASN A 34 3.35 -4.99 -0.86
N VAL A 35 3.93 -3.82 -0.60
CA VAL A 35 3.97 -2.71 -1.56
C VAL A 35 5.41 -2.28 -1.75
N SER A 36 5.93 -2.52 -2.95
CA SER A 36 7.26 -2.03 -3.32
C SER A 36 7.18 -0.58 -3.76
N VAL A 37 7.88 0.31 -3.07
CA VAL A 37 7.90 1.76 -3.36
C VAL A 37 9.31 2.23 -3.69
N SER A 38 9.42 3.28 -4.53
CA SER A 38 10.71 3.89 -4.85
C SER A 38 11.15 4.92 -3.81
N LYS A 39 12.45 5.24 -3.78
CA LYS A 39 13.07 6.22 -2.85
C LYS A 39 12.44 7.62 -2.77
N PRO A 40 11.75 8.21 -3.78
CA PRO A 40 11.05 9.47 -3.56
C PRO A 40 9.68 9.32 -2.86
N CYS A 41 9.26 8.12 -2.50
CA CYS A 41 7.96 7.88 -1.88
C CYS A 41 8.00 8.19 -0.38
N ASN A 42 7.17 9.13 0.06
CA ASN A 42 7.07 9.50 1.47
C ASN A 42 6.28 8.43 2.23
N ARG A 43 7.00 7.48 2.85
CA ARG A 43 6.43 6.34 3.57
C ARG A 43 5.57 6.78 4.76
N GLU A 44 5.96 7.85 5.46
CA GLU A 44 5.23 8.38 6.61
C GLU A 44 3.88 8.95 6.19
N GLN A 45 3.86 9.83 5.17
CA GLN A 45 2.62 10.38 4.61
C GLN A 45 1.68 9.27 4.10
N LEU A 46 2.25 8.21 3.53
CA LEU A 46 1.52 7.03 3.07
C LEU A 46 0.87 6.27 4.23
N MET A 47 1.64 5.98 5.28
CA MET A 47 1.18 5.27 6.47
C MET A 47 0.09 6.07 7.19
N GLU A 48 0.28 7.39 7.34
CA GLU A 48 -0.71 8.30 7.91
C GLU A 48 -2.01 8.29 7.10
N SER A 49 -1.90 8.37 5.77
CA SER A 49 -3.06 8.35 4.86
C SER A 49 -3.81 7.01 4.82
N LEU A 50 -3.13 5.91 5.18
CA LEU A 50 -3.71 4.56 5.27
C LEU A 50 -4.35 4.30 6.64
N GLY A 51 -3.93 5.00 7.69
CA GLY A 51 -4.49 4.87 9.04
C GLY A 51 -4.52 3.42 9.52
N ARG A 52 -5.70 2.91 9.93
CA ARG A 52 -5.85 1.53 10.43
C ARG A 52 -5.50 0.46 9.41
N GLN A 53 -5.57 0.77 8.11
CA GLN A 53 -5.23 -0.19 7.05
C GLN A 53 -3.72 -0.39 6.92
N ALA A 54 -2.90 0.55 7.44
CA ALA A 54 -1.45 0.42 7.46
C ALA A 54 -0.96 -0.82 8.21
N ALA A 55 -1.73 -1.32 9.18
CA ALA A 55 -1.39 -2.50 9.97
C ALA A 55 -1.25 -3.79 9.12
N ILE A 56 -1.88 -3.83 7.95
CA ILE A 56 -1.80 -4.96 7.02
C ILE A 56 -0.99 -4.61 5.77
N VAL A 57 -0.37 -3.43 5.69
CA VAL A 57 0.44 -2.97 4.55
C VAL A 57 1.90 -2.99 4.94
N GLN A 58 2.69 -3.79 4.23
CA GLN A 58 4.13 -3.87 4.41
C GLN A 58 4.80 -3.17 3.24
N LEU A 59 5.44 -2.03 3.52
CA LEU A 59 6.23 -1.33 2.51
C LEU A 59 7.58 -2.03 2.38
N VAL A 60 7.96 -2.40 1.16
CA VAL A 60 9.27 -3.00 0.82
C VAL A 60 10.06 -1.99 -0.01
#